data_AF-A0A1E8QAN1-F1
#
_entry.id   AF-A0A1E8QAN1-F1
#
_cell.length_a   1.000
_cell.length_b   1.000
_cell.length_c   1.000
_cell.angle_alpha   90.00
_cell.angle_beta   90.00
_cell.angle_gamma   90.00
#
_symmetry.space_group_name_H-M   'P 1'
#
loop_
_entity.id
_entity.type
_entity.pdbx_description
1 polymer ?
#
loop_
_entity_poly.entity_id
_entity_poly.type
_entity_poly.pdbx_seq_one_letter_code
_entity_poly.pdbx_strand_id
1 'polypeptide(L)'
;MTTGGSSRIDGVLAAARARLQRIEADDVPAALERGALLVDIRPAAQRAREGEVARALVIERNVLEWRCDPTSDARIPEAVGDDVEWVVLCSEGYTSSLAAAALQDLGLAKATDVIGGYQALKANGVLPRLD
;
A
#
# COMPACT_ATOMS: atom_id res chain seq x y z
N MET A 1 0.13 -28.44 -24.94
CA MET A 1 0.99 -27.51 -24.17
C MET A 1 0.67 -26.10 -24.62
N THR A 2 -0.31 -25.45 -23.98
CA THR A 2 -0.59 -24.03 -24.19
C THR A 2 0.33 -23.25 -23.26
N THR A 3 1.40 -22.69 -23.80
CA THR A 3 2.13 -21.59 -23.15
C THR A 3 1.19 -20.38 -23.15
N GLY A 4 0.33 -20.29 -22.13
CA GLY A 4 -0.54 -19.13 -21.93
C GLY A 4 0.34 -17.92 -21.66
N GLY A 5 0.34 -16.95 -22.57
CA GLY A 5 1.03 -15.67 -22.35
C GLY A 5 0.46 -14.95 -21.14
N SER A 6 1.33 -14.29 -20.37
CA SER A 6 0.97 -13.45 -19.23
C SER A 6 -0.09 -12.40 -19.61
N SER A 7 -1.07 -12.14 -18.74
CA SER A 7 -2.11 -11.16 -19.03
C SER A 7 -1.53 -9.73 -19.06
N ARG A 8 -2.26 -8.78 -19.67
CA ARG A 8 -1.80 -7.38 -19.69
C ARG A 8 -1.67 -6.80 -18.28
N ILE A 9 -2.58 -7.14 -17.37
CA ILE A 9 -2.52 -6.66 -15.99
C ILE A 9 -1.34 -7.29 -15.22
N ASP A 10 -1.00 -8.55 -15.50
CA ASP A 10 0.19 -9.18 -14.92
C ASP A 10 1.48 -8.47 -15.37
N GLY A 11 1.56 -8.07 -16.65
CA GLY A 11 2.66 -7.27 -17.17
C GLY A 11 2.77 -5.90 -16.49
N VAL A 12 1.66 -5.18 -16.35
CA VAL A 12 1.60 -3.88 -15.65
C VAL A 12 1.99 -4.02 -14.18
N LEU A 13 1.46 -5.04 -13.50
CA LEU A 13 1.77 -5.31 -12.10
C LEU A 13 3.24 -5.67 -11.91
N ALA A 14 3.81 -6.52 -12.77
CA ALA A 14 5.23 -6.86 -12.73
C ALA A 14 6.12 -5.63 -12.92
N ALA A 15 5.78 -4.76 -13.88
CA ALA A 15 6.51 -3.52 -14.12
C ALA A 15 6.42 -2.55 -12.93
N ALA A 16 5.25 -2.43 -12.30
CA ALA A 16 5.09 -1.65 -11.06
C ALA A 16 5.98 -2.21 -9.94
N ARG A 17 5.86 -3.52 -9.65
CA ARG A 17 6.63 -4.18 -8.58
C ARG A 17 8.15 -4.10 -8.78
N ALA A 18 8.64 -4.08 -10.02
CA ALA A 18 10.07 -3.95 -10.31
C ALA A 18 10.67 -2.60 -9.86
N ARG A 19 9.83 -1.58 -9.62
CA ARG A 19 10.24 -0.26 -9.11
C ARG A 19 10.14 -0.11 -7.60
N LEU A 20 9.43 -1.02 -6.92
CA LEU A 20 9.10 -0.90 -5.51
C LEU A 20 10.09 -1.71 -4.66
N GLN A 21 10.51 -1.14 -3.53
CA GLN A 21 11.13 -1.89 -2.45
C GLN A 21 10.03 -2.40 -1.52
N ARG A 22 9.34 -3.45 -1.97
CA ARG A 22 8.17 -4.03 -1.28
C ARG A 22 8.59 -4.63 0.05
N ILE A 23 7.75 -4.50 1.07
CA ILE A 23 8.06 -5.01 2.41
C ILE A 23 7.27 -6.27 2.73
N GLU A 24 7.88 -7.18 3.48
CA GLU A 24 7.19 -8.36 4.00
C GLU A 24 6.21 -7.96 5.11
N ALA A 25 5.17 -8.77 5.30
CA ALA A 25 4.16 -8.54 6.34
C ALA A 25 4.79 -8.37 7.74
N ASP A 26 5.80 -9.17 8.06
CA ASP A 26 6.46 -9.17 9.37
C ASP A 26 7.30 -7.93 9.67
N ASP A 27 7.68 -7.19 8.61
CA ASP A 27 8.48 -5.97 8.69
C ASP A 27 7.62 -4.70 8.87
N VAL A 28 6.29 -4.80 8.70
CA VAL A 28 5.38 -3.66 8.85
C VAL A 28 5.48 -2.99 10.23
N PRO A 29 5.53 -3.71 11.37
CA PRO A 29 5.72 -3.08 12.67
C PRO A 29 7.01 -2.24 12.75
N ALA A 30 8.13 -2.78 12.26
CA ALA A 30 9.40 -2.06 12.23
C ALA A 30 9.35 -0.85 11.28
N ALA A 31 8.53 -0.90 10.22
CA ALA A 31 8.25 0.25 9.36
C ALA A 31 7.53 1.37 10.09
N LEU A 32 6.50 1.03 10.83
CA LEU A 32 5.77 2.02 11.62
C LEU A 32 6.64 2.61 12.74
N GLU A 33 7.52 1.81 13.36
CA GLU A 33 8.45 2.29 14.41
C GLU A 33 9.47 3.31 13.88
N ARG A 34 9.94 3.16 12.63
CA ARG A 34 10.83 4.15 11.99
C ARG A 34 10.10 5.36 11.38
N GLY A 35 8.77 5.41 11.50
CA GLY A 35 7.95 6.56 11.07
C GLY A 35 7.23 6.41 9.74
N ALA A 36 7.18 5.21 9.15
CA ALA A 36 6.36 4.97 7.96
C ALA A 36 4.86 5.05 8.28
N LEU A 37 4.05 5.37 7.27
CA LEU A 37 2.60 5.44 7.37
C LEU A 37 1.96 4.30 6.59
N LEU A 38 1.29 3.40 7.30
CA LEU A 38 0.49 2.35 6.69
C LEU A 38 -0.84 2.94 6.20
N VAL A 39 -1.18 2.74 4.93
CA VAL A 39 -2.38 3.27 4.29
C VAL A 39 -3.25 2.14 3.76
N ASP A 40 -4.42 1.90 4.34
CA ASP A 40 -5.38 0.92 3.86
C ASP A 40 -6.28 1.51 2.77
N ILE A 41 -6.08 1.04 1.54
CA ILE A 41 -6.80 1.50 0.35
C ILE A 41 -8.00 0.63 -0.03
N ARG A 42 -8.30 -0.42 0.75
CA ARG A 42 -9.45 -1.30 0.50
C ARG A 42 -10.75 -0.52 0.65
N PRO A 43 -11.81 -0.80 -0.12
CA PRO A 43 -13.13 -0.21 0.10
C PRO A 43 -13.71 -0.56 1.48
N ALA A 44 -14.54 0.32 2.05
CA ALA A 44 -15.16 0.13 3.36
C ALA A 44 -15.90 -1.22 3.50
N ALA A 45 -16.65 -1.63 2.47
CA ALA A 45 -17.35 -2.92 2.47
C ALA A 45 -16.40 -4.12 2.52
N GLN A 46 -15.19 -4.00 1.98
CA GLN A 46 -14.18 -5.05 2.06
C GLN A 46 -13.56 -5.12 3.45
N ARG A 47 -13.20 -3.97 4.03
CA ARG A 47 -12.68 -3.89 5.41
C ARG A 47 -13.68 -4.42 6.43
N ALA A 48 -14.97 -4.09 6.28
CA ALA A 48 -16.04 -4.61 7.14
C ALA A 48 -16.17 -6.14 7.10
N ARG A 49 -15.80 -6.78 5.97
CA ARG A 49 -15.83 -8.24 5.82
C ARG A 49 -14.55 -8.93 6.28
N GLU A 50 -13.40 -8.33 6.01
CA GLU A 50 -12.09 -8.95 6.21
C GLU A 50 -11.50 -8.65 7.60
N GLY A 51 -11.81 -7.46 8.12
CA GLY A 51 -11.22 -6.85 9.30
C GLY A 51 -10.43 -5.58 8.95
N GLU A 52 -10.26 -4.72 9.96
CA GLU A 52 -9.53 -3.45 9.88
C GLU A 52 -8.11 -3.59 10.44
N VAL A 53 -7.27 -2.58 10.22
CA VAL A 53 -5.92 -2.46 10.80
C VAL A 53 -5.87 -1.18 11.61
N ALA A 54 -5.79 -1.26 12.93
CA ALA A 54 -5.97 -0.11 13.83
C ALA A 54 -4.99 1.04 13.55
N ARG A 55 -3.73 0.72 13.29
CA ARG A 55 -2.67 1.71 12.99
C ARG A 55 -2.62 2.18 11.53
N ALA A 56 -3.55 1.75 10.67
CA ALA A 56 -3.57 2.18 9.27
C ALA A 56 -4.42 3.46 9.07
N LEU A 57 -3.91 4.40 8.29
CA LEU A 57 -4.71 5.47 7.72
C LEU A 57 -5.65 4.89 6.66
N VAL A 58 -6.94 5.13 6.81
CA VAL A 58 -7.92 4.67 5.82
C VAL A 58 -8.08 5.73 4.73
N ILE A 59 -7.52 5.45 3.55
CA ILE A 59 -7.62 6.30 2.37
C ILE A 59 -7.96 5.41 1.19
N GLU A 60 -9.22 5.39 0.77
CA GLU A 60 -9.61 4.53 -0.35
C GLU A 60 -8.87 4.90 -1.65
N ARG A 61 -8.65 3.90 -2.51
CA ARG A 61 -7.82 4.01 -3.71
C ARG A 61 -8.17 5.22 -4.60
N ASN A 62 -9.44 5.59 -4.67
CA ASN A 62 -9.98 6.63 -5.54
C ASN A 62 -9.50 8.05 -5.22
N VAL A 63 -8.99 8.31 -4.01
CA VAL A 63 -8.53 9.64 -3.58
C VAL A 63 -7.06 9.66 -3.15
N LEU A 64 -6.37 8.53 -3.25
CA LEU A 64 -5.04 8.34 -2.65
C LEU A 64 -4.03 9.39 -3.10
N GLU A 65 -3.90 9.62 -4.40
CA GLU A 65 -2.95 10.56 -4.99
C GLU A 65 -3.11 11.97 -4.41
N TRP A 66 -4.34 12.48 -4.35
CA TRP A 66 -4.64 13.80 -3.81
C TRP A 66 -4.39 13.89 -2.30
N ARG A 67 -4.57 12.80 -1.55
CA ARG A 67 -4.34 12.80 -0.10
C ARG A 67 -2.85 12.75 0.24
N CYS A 68 -2.05 12.01 -0.54
CA CYS A 68 -0.63 11.80 -0.27
C CYS A 68 0.29 12.87 -0.87
N ASP A 69 -0.14 13.60 -1.91
CA ASP A 69 0.64 14.66 -2.55
C ASP A 69 0.77 15.90 -1.63
N PRO A 70 1.99 16.26 -1.15
CA PRO A 70 2.20 17.39 -0.26
C PRO A 70 1.90 18.75 -0.91
N THR A 71 1.82 18.81 -2.24
CA THR A 71 1.47 20.03 -3.00
C THR A 71 -0.03 20.17 -3.23
N SER A 72 -0.82 19.13 -2.91
CA SER A 72 -2.27 19.14 -3.09
C SER A 72 -2.99 19.96 -2.02
N ASP A 73 -4.01 20.71 -2.43
CA ASP A 73 -4.95 21.37 -1.52
C ASP A 73 -5.79 20.37 -0.71
N ALA A 74 -5.96 19.14 -1.23
CA ALA A 74 -6.75 18.09 -0.60
C ALA A 74 -5.92 17.13 0.27
N ARG A 75 -4.62 17.43 0.46
CA ARG A 75 -3.70 16.57 1.19
C ARG A 75 -4.14 16.35 2.64
N ILE A 76 -3.75 15.22 3.20
CA ILE A 76 -3.88 15.00 4.65
C ILE A 76 -2.71 15.65 5.40
N PRO A 77 -2.85 15.95 6.70
CA PRO A 77 -1.80 16.59 7.50
C PRO A 77 -0.45 15.83 7.49
N GLU A 78 -0.48 14.52 7.32
CA GLU A 78 0.69 13.65 7.30
C GLU A 78 1.51 13.77 6.00
N ALA A 79 0.92 14.30 4.93
CA ALA A 79 1.61 14.57 3.67
C ALA A 79 2.48 15.85 3.77
N VAL A 80 3.53 15.77 4.59
CA VAL A 80 4.40 16.91 4.94
C VAL A 80 5.54 17.15 3.95
N GLY A 81 5.79 16.21 3.03
CA GLY A 81 6.82 16.33 2.00
C GLY A 81 7.05 15.02 1.25
N ASP A 82 7.94 15.06 0.26
CA ASP A 82 8.22 13.94 -0.66
C ASP A 82 8.87 12.73 0.04
N ASP A 83 9.46 12.97 1.21
CA ASP A 83 10.22 12.00 2.00
C ASP A 83 9.38 11.09 2.92
N VAL A 84 8.05 11.22 2.89
CA VAL A 84 7.13 10.36 3.67
C VAL A 84 7.13 8.94 3.12
N GLU A 85 7.39 7.96 3.99
CA GLU A 85 7.33 6.53 3.63
C GLU A 85 5.87 6.03 3.68
N TRP A 86 5.20 6.09 2.54
CA TRP A 86 3.84 5.56 2.36
C TRP A 86 3.86 4.06 2.10
N VAL A 87 3.38 3.26 3.06
CA VAL A 87 3.23 1.81 2.91
C VAL A 87 1.78 1.52 2.57
N VAL A 88 1.50 1.22 1.30
CA VAL A 88 0.14 1.02 0.80
C VAL A 88 -0.31 -0.43 1.02
N LEU A 89 -1.50 -0.60 1.57
CA LEU A 89 -2.10 -1.88 1.90
C LEU A 89 -3.41 -2.07 1.11
N CYS A 90 -3.49 -3.17 0.36
CA CYS A 90 -4.76 -3.70 -0.15
C CYS A 90 -4.96 -5.12 0.38
N SER A 91 -5.99 -5.84 -0.09
CA SER A 91 -6.28 -7.17 0.45
C SER A 91 -5.15 -8.18 0.21
N GLU A 92 -4.65 -8.28 -1.03
CA GLU A 92 -3.71 -9.35 -1.45
C GLU A 92 -2.39 -8.83 -2.04
N GLY A 93 -2.13 -7.52 -1.99
CA GLY A 93 -0.88 -6.95 -2.48
C GLY A 93 -0.80 -6.74 -4.01
N TYR A 94 -1.94 -6.71 -4.71
CA TYR A 94 -2.01 -6.42 -6.16
C TYR A 94 -2.23 -4.92 -6.41
N THR A 95 -3.40 -4.41 -6.03
CA THR A 95 -3.78 -3.01 -6.22
C THR A 95 -2.87 -2.05 -5.48
N SER A 96 -2.35 -2.45 -4.32
CA SER A 96 -1.40 -1.64 -3.55
C SER A 96 -0.09 -1.41 -4.29
N SER A 97 0.44 -2.39 -5.03
CA SER A 97 1.63 -2.19 -5.86
C SER A 97 1.38 -1.15 -6.95
N LEU A 98 0.21 -1.21 -7.61
CA LEU A 98 -0.15 -0.23 -8.64
C LEU A 98 -0.32 1.18 -8.06
N ALA A 99 -0.91 1.26 -6.86
CA ALA A 99 -1.11 2.51 -6.16
C ALA A 99 0.22 3.14 -5.70
N ALA A 100 1.11 2.34 -5.12
CA ALA A 100 2.44 2.79 -4.71
C ALA A 100 3.28 3.27 -5.90
N ALA A 101 3.21 2.58 -7.04
CA ALA A 101 3.87 3.04 -8.27
C ALA A 101 3.30 4.39 -8.76
N ALA A 102 1.99 4.60 -8.70
CA ALA A 102 1.37 5.88 -9.03
C ALA A 102 1.82 7.01 -8.09
N LEU A 103 1.99 6.73 -6.79
CA LEU A 103 2.56 7.69 -5.85
C LEU A 103 4.03 8.03 -6.18
N GLN A 104 4.84 7.03 -6.55
CA GLN A 104 6.21 7.27 -7.01
C GLN A 104 6.25 8.12 -8.31
N ASP A 105 5.27 7.98 -9.20
CA ASP A 105 5.17 8.82 -10.41
C ASP A 105 4.91 10.30 -10.10
N LEU A 106 4.38 10.61 -8.91
CA LEU A 106 4.22 11.97 -8.39
C LEU A 106 5.48 12.49 -7.65
N GLY A 107 6.54 11.69 -7.58
CA GLY A 107 7.78 12.05 -6.86
C GLY A 107 7.85 11.54 -5.42
N LEU A 108 6.83 10.84 -4.92
CA LEU A 108 6.82 10.24 -3.57
C LEU A 108 7.65 8.94 -3.56
N ALA A 109 8.97 9.10 -3.64
CA ALA A 109 9.90 8.01 -3.94
C ALA A 109 9.89 6.87 -2.92
N LYS A 110 9.51 7.15 -1.66
CA LYS A 110 9.43 6.13 -0.59
C LYS A 110 8.09 5.39 -0.52
N ALA A 111 7.19 5.64 -1.46
CA ALA A 111 5.96 4.86 -1.55
C ALA A 111 6.27 3.40 -1.92
N THR A 112 5.69 2.46 -1.18
CA THR A 112 5.83 1.02 -1.38
C THR A 112 4.54 0.29 -0.95
N ASP A 113 4.52 -1.03 -1.03
CA ASP A 113 3.40 -1.86 -0.59
C ASP A 113 3.82 -3.09 0.22
N VAL A 114 2.84 -3.72 0.87
CA VAL A 114 3.01 -4.96 1.63
C VAL A 114 2.82 -6.17 0.72
N ILE A 115 3.81 -7.07 0.70
CA ILE A 115 3.72 -8.35 0.00
C ILE A 115 2.57 -9.18 0.59
N GLY A 116 1.63 -9.60 -0.27
CA GLY A 116 0.45 -10.37 0.13
C GLY A 116 -0.64 -9.57 0.87
N GLY A 117 -0.44 -8.26 1.07
CA GLY A 117 -1.46 -7.36 1.60
C GLY A 117 -1.97 -7.71 3.00
N TYR A 118 -3.21 -7.33 3.28
CA TYR A 118 -3.90 -7.62 4.55
C TYR A 118 -3.93 -9.12 4.86
N GLN A 119 -4.11 -9.97 3.85
CA GLN A 119 -4.15 -11.43 4.06
C GLN A 119 -2.82 -11.96 4.61
N ALA A 120 -1.68 -11.41 4.17
CA ALA A 120 -0.38 -11.79 4.72
C ALA A 120 -0.20 -11.28 6.15
N LEU A 121 -0.62 -10.04 6.47
CA LEU A 121 -0.62 -9.54 7.85
C LEU A 121 -1.44 -10.44 8.79
N LYS A 122 -2.61 -10.90 8.31
CA LYS A 122 -3.48 -11.81 9.06
C LYS A 122 -2.84 -13.20 9.23
N ALA A 123 -2.34 -13.77 8.14
CA ALA A 123 -1.75 -15.11 8.13
C ALA A 123 -0.50 -15.21 9.02
N ASN A 124 0.32 -14.16 9.05
CA ASN A 124 1.55 -14.12 9.84
C ASN A 124 1.32 -13.67 11.29
N GLY A 125 0.07 -13.42 11.70
CA GLY A 125 -0.24 -12.97 13.06
C GLY A 125 0.30 -11.56 13.36
N VAL A 126 0.43 -10.71 12.35
CA VAL A 126 0.95 -9.35 12.48
C VAL A 126 -0.12 -8.38 12.99
N LEU A 127 -1.40 -8.60 12.66
CA LEU A 127 -2.48 -7.67 13.04
C LEU A 127 -2.48 -7.31 14.54
N PRO A 128 -2.35 -8.25 15.50
CA PRO A 128 -2.33 -7.91 16.93
C PRO A 128 -1.08 -7.13 17.38
N ARG A 129 -0.03 -7.05 16.55
CA ARG A 129 1.18 -6.23 16.78
C ARG A 129 1.00 -4.80 16.27
N LEU A 130 -0.10 -4.54 15.56
CA LEU A 130 -0.48 -3.26 14.97
C LEU A 130 -1.65 -2.61 15.72
N ASP A 131 -1.97 -3.10 16.92
CA ASP A 131 -2.99 -2.54 17.82
C ASP A 131 -2.43 -1.40 18.69
#